data_AF-A0A0G0T7J9-F1
#
_entry.id   AF-A0A0G0T7J9-F1
#
_cell.length_a   1.000
_cell.length_b   1.000
_cell.length_c   1.000
_cell.angle_alpha   90.00
_cell.angle_beta   90.00
_cell.angle_gamma   90.00
#
_symmetry.space_group_name_H-M   'P 1'
#
loop_
_entity.id
_entity.type
_entity.pdbx_description
1 polymer ?
#
loop_
_entity_poly.entity_id
_entity_poly.type
_entity_poly.pdbx_seq_one_letter_code
_entity_poly.pdbx_strand_id
1 'polypeptide(L)'
;MRIAEDTGVIRVGEFSFANWYFTGYGKTEGSVNIVKGIKRSNDIFFYKLAEKIGVDRLSETAKKFGLGKILGIDLGGEQAGLVPTEEWKQENIGDRWYFL
;
A
#
# COMPACT_ATOMS: atom_id res chain seq x y z
N MET A 1 17.44 -10.84 -4.19
CA MET A 1 16.02 -10.51 -3.90
C MET A 1 16.00 -9.16 -3.20
N ARG A 2 15.13 -8.22 -3.59
CA ARG A 2 15.15 -6.86 -3.00
C ARG A 2 14.74 -6.91 -1.52
N ILE A 3 15.47 -6.16 -0.71
CA ILE A 3 15.38 -6.11 0.75
C ILE A 3 14.98 -4.67 1.14
N ALA A 4 14.02 -4.55 2.06
CA ALA A 4 13.73 -3.34 2.83
C ALA A 4 14.30 -3.52 4.24
N GLU A 5 14.70 -2.42 4.88
CA GLU A 5 15.14 -2.46 6.29
C GLU A 5 14.02 -1.91 7.17
N ASP A 6 13.44 -2.77 8.00
CA ASP A 6 12.43 -2.40 8.99
C ASP A 6 13.08 -1.76 10.21
N THR A 7 12.96 -0.42 10.28
CA THR A 7 13.37 0.42 11.41
C THR A 7 12.20 0.75 12.35
N GLY A 8 11.03 0.14 12.15
CA GLY A 8 9.80 0.36 12.92
C GLY A 8 8.98 1.56 12.46
N VAL A 9 9.62 2.65 11.99
CA VAL A 9 8.95 3.84 11.45
C VAL A 9 9.72 4.38 10.24
N ILE A 10 9.01 4.75 9.18
CA ILE A 10 9.52 5.59 8.08
C ILE A 10 9.01 7.02 8.28
N ARG A 11 9.87 8.01 8.00
CA ARG A 11 9.52 9.44 7.99
C ARG A 11 9.63 9.99 6.58
N VAL A 12 8.61 10.73 6.15
CA VAL A 12 8.55 11.39 4.83
C VAL A 12 8.10 12.83 5.06
N GLY A 13 9.05 13.76 4.97
CA GLY A 13 8.81 15.15 5.38
C GLY A 13 8.35 15.21 6.84
N GLU A 14 7.19 15.82 7.07
CA GLU A 14 6.57 15.95 8.39
C GLU A 14 5.74 14.71 8.80
N PHE A 15 5.50 13.78 7.88
CA PHE A 15 4.69 12.60 8.13
C PHE A 15 5.53 11.42 8.61
N SER A 16 4.93 10.57 9.44
CA SER A 16 5.53 9.32 9.89
C SER A 16 4.57 8.16 9.72
N PHE A 17 5.10 7.04 9.24
CA PHE A 17 4.36 5.82 8.96
C PHE A 17 5.03 4.67 9.71
N ALA A 18 4.31 4.07 10.65
CA ALA A 18 4.86 3.06 11.55
C ALA A 18 4.42 1.64 11.17
N ASN A 19 5.28 0.68 11.45
CA ASN A 19 4.96 -0.75 11.39
C ASN A 19 4.12 -1.14 12.60
N TRP A 20 3.08 -1.96 12.39
CA TRP A 20 2.21 -2.48 13.46
C TRP A 20 3.01 -3.16 14.57
N TYR A 21 4.11 -3.85 14.21
CA TYR A 21 4.93 -4.56 15.19
C TYR A 21 5.71 -3.61 16.08
N PHE A 22 6.09 -2.45 15.54
CA PHE A 22 6.75 -1.40 16.31
C PHE A 22 5.76 -0.67 17.22
N THR A 23 4.58 -0.29 16.72
CA THR A 23 3.56 0.41 17.54
C THR A 23 2.99 -0.49 18.63
N GLY A 24 2.78 -1.78 18.35
CA GLY A 24 2.22 -2.73 19.31
C GLY A 24 3.22 -3.28 20.32
N TYR A 25 4.48 -3.48 19.92
CA TYR A 25 5.45 -4.22 20.73
C TYR A 25 6.82 -3.53 20.90
N GLY A 26 7.03 -2.38 20.28
CA GLY A 26 8.33 -1.68 20.29
C GLY A 26 9.44 -2.44 19.57
N LYS A 27 9.08 -3.35 18.65
CA LYS A 27 10.04 -4.25 17.97
C LYS A 27 10.16 -3.95 16.49
N THR A 28 11.32 -4.28 15.94
CA THR A 28 11.65 -4.17 14.52
C THR A 28 12.06 -5.53 13.96
N GLU A 29 11.99 -5.68 12.64
CA GLU A 29 12.35 -6.92 11.98
C GLU A 29 13.65 -6.86 11.16
N GLY A 30 14.31 -5.69 11.10
CA GLY A 30 15.54 -5.48 10.34
C GLY A 30 15.37 -5.79 8.86
N SER A 31 16.27 -6.56 8.26
CA SER A 31 16.18 -6.95 6.85
C SER A 31 14.90 -7.77 6.54
N VAL A 32 14.09 -7.25 5.61
CA VAL A 32 12.82 -7.82 5.12
C VAL A 32 12.83 -7.95 3.61
N ASN A 33 12.74 -9.19 3.12
CA ASN A 33 12.53 -9.50 1.70
C ASN A 33 11.04 -9.76 1.41
N ILE A 34 10.65 -9.98 0.15
CA ILE A 34 9.22 -10.18 -0.20
C ILE A 34 8.55 -11.34 0.55
N VAL A 35 9.24 -12.47 0.71
CA VAL A 35 8.70 -13.64 1.41
C VAL A 35 8.45 -13.29 2.88
N LYS A 36 9.39 -12.61 3.54
CA LYS A 36 9.24 -12.15 4.92
C LYS A 36 8.19 -11.05 5.05
N GLY A 37 8.16 -10.10 4.12
CA GLY A 37 7.22 -8.98 4.10
C GLY A 37 5.77 -9.45 4.06
N ILE A 38 5.46 -10.40 3.18
CA ILE A 38 4.14 -11.03 3.12
C ILE A 38 3.89 -11.89 4.38
N LYS A 39 4.84 -12.73 4.78
CA LYS A 39 4.70 -13.63 5.95
C LYS A 39 4.43 -12.87 7.26
N ARG A 40 5.01 -11.69 7.42
CA ARG A 40 4.99 -10.91 8.67
C ARG A 40 4.08 -9.69 8.59
N SER A 41 3.39 -9.49 7.46
CA SER A 41 2.59 -8.30 7.21
C SER A 41 3.37 -7.02 7.53
N ASN A 42 4.61 -6.92 7.04
CA ASN A 42 5.52 -5.85 7.44
C ASN A 42 5.23 -4.56 6.67
N ASP A 43 4.75 -3.52 7.36
CA ASP A 43 4.30 -2.28 6.70
C ASP A 43 5.43 -1.52 6.02
N ILE A 44 6.63 -1.47 6.62
CA ILE A 44 7.80 -0.78 6.05
C ILE A 44 8.16 -1.37 4.69
N PHE A 45 8.11 -2.70 4.55
CA PHE A 45 8.33 -3.34 3.26
C PHE A 45 7.35 -2.85 2.19
N PHE A 46 6.05 -2.74 2.52
CA PHE A 46 5.04 -2.27 1.57
C PHE A 46 5.15 -0.78 1.27
N TYR A 47 5.49 0.07 2.25
CA TYR A 47 5.78 1.48 2.00
C TYR A 47 6.96 1.67 1.04
N LYS A 48 8.06 0.93 1.26
CA LYS A 48 9.23 0.97 0.37
C LYS A 48 9.01 0.35 -0.99
N LEU A 49 8.08 -0.60 -1.10
CA LEU A 49 7.68 -1.16 -2.38
C LEU A 49 6.84 -0.16 -3.17
N ALA A 50 5.83 0.45 -2.52
CA ALA A 50 5.00 1.49 -3.11
C ALA A 50 5.87 2.65 -3.62
N GLU A 51 6.82 3.15 -2.80
CA GLU A 51 7.81 4.19 -3.14
C GLU A 51 8.49 3.95 -4.49
N LYS A 52 8.75 2.69 -4.82
CA LYS A 52 9.49 2.32 -6.03
C LYS A 52 8.63 2.13 -7.25
N ILE A 53 7.35 1.81 -7.09
CA ILE A 53 6.49 1.41 -8.22
C ILE A 53 5.49 2.50 -8.63
N GLY A 54 5.17 3.44 -7.74
CA GLY A 54 4.17 4.48 -7.99
C GLY A 54 2.73 3.98 -7.84
N VAL A 55 1.81 4.93 -7.65
CA VAL A 55 0.39 4.64 -7.42
C VAL A 55 -0.27 4.01 -8.65
N ASP A 56 0.03 4.50 -9.86
CA ASP A 56 -0.67 4.03 -11.05
C ASP A 56 -0.35 2.56 -11.36
N ARG A 57 0.91 2.16 -11.21
CA ARG A 57 1.31 0.76 -11.41
C ARG A 57 0.73 -0.17 -10.34
N LEU A 58 0.61 0.32 -9.11
CA LEU A 58 -0.08 -0.40 -8.03
C LEU A 58 -1.56 -0.57 -8.39
N SER A 59 -2.21 0.48 -8.89
CA SER A 59 -3.62 0.50 -9.25
C SER A 59 -3.95 -0.34 -10.47
N GLU A 60 -3.10 -0.32 -11.50
CA GLU A 60 -3.17 -1.27 -12.62
C GLU A 60 -3.10 -2.72 -12.13
N THR A 61 -2.19 -3.00 -11.19
CA THR A 61 -2.03 -4.35 -10.63
C THR A 61 -3.27 -4.74 -9.83
N ALA A 62 -3.79 -3.87 -8.98
CA ALA A 62 -5.03 -4.08 -8.23
C ALA A 62 -6.23 -4.39 -9.15
N LYS A 63 -6.38 -3.62 -10.24
CA LYS A 63 -7.43 -3.86 -11.26
C LYS A 63 -7.26 -5.21 -11.96
N LYS A 64 -6.03 -5.65 -12.26
CA LYS A 64 -5.75 -6.99 -12.81
C LYS A 64 -6.16 -8.11 -11.86
N PHE A 65 -6.03 -7.91 -10.54
CA PHE A 65 -6.55 -8.82 -9.53
C PHE A 65 -8.08 -8.76 -9.36
N GLY A 66 -8.77 -7.89 -10.10
CA GLY A 66 -10.22 -7.75 -10.03
C GLY A 66 -10.69 -6.88 -8.87
N LEU A 67 -9.81 -6.07 -8.26
CA LEU A 67 -10.26 -5.06 -7.31
C LEU A 67 -10.93 -3.90 -8.03
N GLY A 68 -12.00 -3.38 -7.45
CA GLY A 68 -12.77 -2.25 -7.97
C GLY A 68 -13.82 -2.59 -9.04
N LYS A 69 -13.94 -3.85 -9.46
CA LYS A 69 -15.02 -4.30 -10.35
C LYS A 69 -16.12 -4.99 -9.56
N ILE A 70 -17.32 -4.99 -10.13
CA ILE A 70 -18.43 -5.87 -9.75
C ILE A 70 -18.08 -7.29 -10.24
N LEU A 71 -18.16 -8.28 -9.35
CA LEU A 71 -17.87 -9.69 -9.60
C LEU A 71 -19.04 -10.43 -10.26
N GLY A 72 -20.26 -9.91 -10.15
CA GLY A 72 -21.46 -10.51 -10.75
C GLY A 72 -21.95 -11.72 -9.97
N ILE A 73 -21.82 -11.68 -8.65
CA ILE A 73 -22.34 -12.73 -7.77
C ILE A 73 -23.87 -12.65 -7.71
N ASP A 74 -24.53 -13.79 -7.53
CA ASP A 74 -25.99 -13.88 -7.44
C ASP A 74 -26.50 -13.45 -6.05
N LEU A 75 -26.14 -12.22 -5.67
CA LEU A 75 -26.55 -11.55 -4.44
C LEU A 75 -26.86 -10.09 -4.76
N GLY A 76 -27.99 -9.61 -4.23
CA GLY A 76 -28.37 -8.20 -4.35
C GLY A 76 -27.42 -7.29 -3.56
N GLY A 77 -27.20 -6.08 -4.07
CA GLY A 77 -26.45 -5.03 -3.36
C GLY A 77 -24.93 -5.05 -3.57
N GLU A 78 -24.43 -5.78 -4.56
CA GLU A 78 -23.02 -5.69 -4.95
C GLU A 78 -22.67 -4.26 -5.41
N GLN A 79 -21.54 -3.75 -4.90
CA GLN A 79 -21.03 -2.43 -5.26
C GLN A 79 -19.58 -2.54 -5.76
N ALA A 80 -19.25 -1.72 -6.75
CA ALA A 80 -17.87 -1.56 -7.18
C ALA A 80 -17.05 -0.91 -6.05
N GLY A 81 -15.86 -1.46 -5.78
CA GLY A 81 -14.87 -0.80 -4.94
C GLY A 81 -14.16 0.35 -5.67
N LEU A 82 -13.45 1.18 -4.91
CA LEU A 82 -12.57 2.21 -5.47
C LEU A 82 -11.11 1.71 -5.48
N VAL A 83 -10.45 1.80 -6.65
CA VAL A 83 -9.00 1.68 -6.76
C VAL A 83 -8.44 3.06 -7.14
N PRO A 84 -7.84 3.80 -6.20
CA PRO A 84 -7.42 5.19 -6.43
C PRO A 84 -6.28 5.27 -7.45
N THR A 85 -6.28 6.29 -8.29
CA THR A 85 -5.14 6.66 -9.17
C THR A 85 -4.77 8.11 -8.90
N GLU A 86 -3.66 8.59 -9.48
CA GLU A 86 -3.34 10.02 -9.51
C GLU A 86 -4.54 10.83 -10.03
N GLU A 87 -5.08 10.44 -11.19
CA GLU A 87 -6.17 11.17 -11.85
C GLU A 87 -7.42 11.18 -10.98
N TRP A 88 -7.77 10.04 -10.37
CA TRP A 88 -8.91 9.97 -9.46
C TRP A 88 -8.74 10.96 -8.30
N LYS A 89 -7.55 11.04 -7.71
CA LYS A 89 -7.28 11.95 -6.59
C LYS A 89 -7.40 13.41 -7.06
N GLN A 90 -6.85 13.73 -8.22
CA GLN A 90 -6.93 15.07 -8.78
C GLN A 90 -8.38 15.49 -9.07
N GLU A 91 -9.19 14.61 -9.66
CA GLU A 91 -10.57 14.90 -10.04
C GLU A 91 -11.52 14.98 -8.84
N ASN A 92 -11.33 14.12 -7.84
CA ASN A 92 -12.30 13.97 -6.74
C ASN A 92 -11.90 14.73 -5.47
N ILE A 93 -10.59 14.95 -5.26
CA ILE A 93 -10.05 15.64 -4.07
C ILE A 93 -9.47 17.01 -4.45
N GLY A 94 -9.20 17.26 -5.74
CA GLY A 94 -8.59 18.51 -6.19
C GLY A 94 -7.10 18.60 -5.86
N ASP A 95 -6.46 17.46 -5.62
CA ASP A 95 -5.11 17.40 -5.08
C ASP A 95 -4.22 16.39 -5.80
N ARG A 96 -2.96 16.76 -6.03
CA ARG A 96 -1.97 15.87 -6.68
C ARG A 96 -1.48 14.81 -5.70
N TRP A 97 -0.97 13.69 -6.21
CA TRP A 97 -0.33 12.66 -5.41
C TRP A 97 1.09 13.09 -5.04
N TYR A 98 1.25 13.73 -3.88
CA TYR A 98 2.57 14.22 -3.42
C TYR A 98 3.44 13.15 -2.76
N PHE A 99 2.87 11.98 -2.44
CA PHE A 99 3.59 10.90 -1.78
C PHE A 99 3.61 9.68 -2.68
N LEU A 100 4.57 9.68 -3.61
CA LEU A 100 5.32 8.57 -4.20
C LEU A 100 6.27 9.18 -5.24
#